data_AF-A0A7R7GLG7-F1
#
_entry.id   AF-A0A7R7GLG7-F1
#
_cell.length_a   1.000
_cell.length_b   1.000
_cell.length_c   1.000
_cell.angle_alpha   90.00
_cell.angle_beta   90.00
_cell.angle_gamma   90.00
#
_symmetry.space_group_name_H-M   'P 1'
#
loop_
_entity.id
_entity.type
_entity.pdbx_description
1 polymer ?
#
loop_
_entity_poly.entity_id
_entity_poly.type
_entity_poly.pdbx_seq_one_letter_code
_entity_poly.pdbx_strand_id
1 'polypeptide(L)'
;MNRPSTNTAVTAEHPHRDVLEAALMYLMTRYTQKPCPGLARGIMHHLQMLLAHPDLADSPVDRSAYESLLNDWGLIAFEHNCPVHAAGAAGQSMH
;
A
#
# COMPACT_ATOMS: atom_id res chain seq x y z
N MET A 1 14.40 -13.27 47.33
CA MET A 1 13.17 -12.99 46.54
C MET A 1 13.19 -11.52 46.17
N ASN A 2 13.27 -11.19 44.87
CA ASN A 2 12.80 -9.93 44.24
C ASN A 2 13.28 -9.91 42.78
N ARG A 3 12.43 -10.40 41.86
CA ARG A 3 12.60 -10.17 40.42
C ARG A 3 11.87 -8.86 40.09
N PRO A 4 12.50 -7.87 39.42
CA PRO A 4 11.73 -6.79 38.83
C PRO A 4 10.98 -7.35 37.62
N SER A 5 9.66 -7.44 37.73
CA SER A 5 8.76 -7.60 36.60
C SER A 5 8.72 -6.29 35.82
N THR A 6 9.66 -6.07 34.91
CA THR A 6 9.45 -5.06 33.86
C THR A 6 8.57 -5.70 32.80
N ASN A 7 7.28 -5.56 33.02
CA ASN A 7 6.25 -5.70 32.02
C ASN A 7 6.58 -4.72 30.90
N THR A 8 7.32 -5.17 29.88
CA THR A 8 7.55 -4.41 28.66
C THR A 8 6.20 -4.29 27.98
N ALA A 9 5.48 -3.23 28.31
CA ALA A 9 4.35 -2.80 27.54
C ALA A 9 4.87 -2.64 26.10
N VAL A 10 4.49 -3.57 25.25
CA VAL A 10 4.60 -3.41 23.81
C VAL A 10 3.63 -2.29 23.48
N THR A 11 4.07 -1.04 23.65
CA THR A 11 3.39 0.09 23.04
C THR A 11 3.46 -0.22 21.55
N ALA A 12 2.29 -0.50 20.97
CA ALA A 12 2.13 -0.64 19.54
C ALA A 12 2.42 0.74 18.93
N GLU A 13 3.70 1.05 18.79
CA GLU A 13 4.16 2.29 18.19
C GLU A 13 3.74 2.21 16.73
N HIS A 14 2.85 3.11 16.34
CA HIS A 14 2.49 3.24 14.94
C HIS A 14 3.77 3.55 14.16
N PRO A 15 4.02 2.88 13.03
CA PRO A 15 5.22 3.14 12.26
C PRO A 15 5.26 4.63 11.89
N HIS A 16 6.43 5.25 12.08
CA HIS A 16 6.62 6.66 11.73
C HIS A 16 6.17 6.93 10.30
N ARG A 17 5.50 8.06 10.09
CA ARG A 17 5.03 8.54 8.79
C ARG A 17 6.11 8.41 7.71
N ASP A 18 7.33 8.86 7.98
CA ASP A 18 8.45 8.82 7.02
C ASP A 18 8.77 7.40 6.54
N VAL A 19 8.62 6.40 7.41
CA VAL A 19 8.84 4.98 7.08
C VAL A 19 7.74 4.49 6.14
N LEU A 20 6.49 4.89 6.39
CA LEU A 20 5.37 4.55 5.52
C LEU A 20 5.50 5.21 4.14
N GLU A 21 5.94 6.47 4.08
CA GLU A 21 6.21 7.19 2.83
C GLU A 21 7.36 6.54 2.05
N ALA A 22 8.46 6.20 2.72
CA ALA A 22 9.60 5.52 2.10
C ALA A 22 9.19 4.14 1.53
N ALA A 23 8.42 3.36 2.30
CA ALA A 23 7.89 2.08 1.85
C ALA A 23 6.93 2.24 0.67
N LEU A 24 6.05 3.26 0.70
CA LEU A 24 5.15 3.58 -0.39
C LEU A 24 5.91 3.91 -1.68
N MET A 25 6.92 4.78 -1.61
CA MET A 25 7.77 5.13 -2.75
C MET A 25 8.50 3.91 -3.32
N TYR A 26 9.03 3.05 -2.44
CA TYR A 26 9.66 1.80 -2.85
C TYR A 26 8.67 0.88 -3.59
N LEU A 27 7.46 0.70 -3.06
CA LEU A 27 6.44 -0.15 -3.67
C LEU A 27 5.99 0.39 -5.03
N MET A 28 5.74 1.70 -5.14
CA MET A 28 5.41 2.34 -6.42
C MET A 28 6.55 2.16 -7.43
N THR A 29 7.79 2.38 -7.02
CA THR A 29 8.98 2.16 -7.87
C THR A 29 9.11 0.71 -8.30
N ARG A 30 8.83 -0.24 -7.40
CA ARG A 30 8.89 -1.67 -7.73
C ARG A 30 7.77 -2.06 -8.69
N TYR A 31 6.60 -1.46 -8.55
CA TYR A 31 5.46 -1.68 -9.44
C TYR A 31 5.76 -1.18 -10.86
N THR A 32 6.40 -0.03 -11.05
CA THR A 32 6.78 0.43 -12.40
C THR A 32 7.78 -0.49 -13.09
N GLN A 33 8.67 -1.14 -12.33
CA GLN A 33 9.61 -2.12 -12.87
C GLN A 33 8.95 -3.46 -13.21
N LYS A 34 8.05 -3.95 -12.34
CA LYS A 34 7.36 -5.22 -12.51
C LYS A 34 5.97 -5.15 -11.90
N PRO A 35 4.94 -4.78 -12.70
CA PRO A 35 3.58 -4.70 -12.21
C PRO A 35 3.10 -6.06 -11.73
N CYS A 36 2.53 -6.11 -10.52
CA CYS A 36 1.83 -7.30 -10.06
C CYS A 36 0.72 -6.95 -9.06
N PRO A 37 -0.29 -7.83 -8.92
CA PRO A 37 -1.43 -7.57 -8.04
C PRO A 37 -1.03 -7.38 -6.57
N GLY A 38 -0.01 -8.11 -6.11
CA GLY A 38 0.50 -8.01 -4.75
C GLY A 38 1.11 -6.64 -4.43
N LEU A 39 1.80 -6.03 -5.39
CA LEU A 39 2.37 -4.69 -5.23
C LEU A 39 1.28 -3.62 -5.21
N ALA A 40 0.30 -3.69 -6.12
CA ALA A 40 -0.84 -2.77 -6.12
C ALA A 40 -1.60 -2.80 -4.78
N ARG A 41 -1.88 -4.00 -4.26
CA ARG A 41 -2.50 -4.17 -2.92
C ARG A 41 -1.62 -3.65 -1.79
N GLY A 42 -0.31 -3.88 -1.87
CA GLY A 42 0.65 -3.34 -0.90
C GLY A 42 0.66 -1.81 -0.88
N ILE A 43 0.60 -1.18 -2.05
CA ILE A 43 0.53 0.28 -2.19
C ILE A 43 -0.76 0.82 -1.56
N MET A 44 -1.92 0.23 -1.86
CA MET A 44 -3.19 0.61 -1.23
C MET A 44 -3.13 0.50 0.29
N HIS A 45 -2.55 -0.59 0.81
CA HIS A 45 -2.43 -0.79 2.26
C HIS A 45 -1.59 0.32 2.92
N HIS A 46 -0.45 0.69 2.33
CA HIS A 46 0.39 1.76 2.88
C HIS A 46 -0.28 3.14 2.78
N LEU A 47 -1.03 3.42 1.71
CA LEU A 47 -1.84 4.64 1.60
C LEU A 47 -2.92 4.71 2.69
N GLN A 48 -3.60 3.60 2.99
CA GLN A 48 -4.57 3.52 4.10
C GLN A 48 -3.91 3.75 5.46
N MET A 49 -2.70 3.20 5.68
CA MET A 49 -1.94 3.44 6.90
C MET A 49 -1.55 4.91 7.06
N LEU A 50 -1.12 5.57 5.98
CA LEU A 50 -0.81 7.01 5.97
C LEU A 50 -2.05 7.84 6.31
N LEU A 51 -3.19 7.55 5.69
CA LEU A 51 -4.45 8.26 5.95
C LEU A 51 -4.99 8.06 7.36
N ALA A 52 -4.65 6.94 8.00
CA ALA A 52 -5.00 6.66 9.39
C ALA A 52 -3.97 7.22 10.39
N HIS A 53 -2.84 7.75 9.93
CA HIS A 53 -1.76 8.22 10.79
C HIS A 53 -2.12 9.57 11.44
N PRO A 54 -1.92 9.75 12.76
CA PRO A 54 -2.33 10.97 13.47
C PRO A 54 -1.61 12.23 12.99
N ASP A 55 -0.36 12.11 12.52
CA ASP A 55 0.44 13.22 11.95
C ASP A 55 -0.24 13.89 10.74
N LEU A 56 -1.05 13.13 9.98
CA LEU A 56 -1.77 13.67 8.85
C LEU A 56 -3.01 14.51 9.22
N ALA A 57 -3.40 14.53 10.49
CA ALA A 57 -4.53 15.33 10.95
C ALA A 57 -4.28 16.84 10.74
N ASP A 58 -3.02 17.26 10.80
CA ASP A 58 -2.62 18.66 10.69
C ASP A 58 -2.24 19.08 9.25
N SER A 59 -2.27 18.15 8.28
CA SER A 59 -1.92 18.42 6.88
C SER A 59 -3.03 17.99 5.90
N PRO A 60 -4.04 18.86 5.64
CA PRO A 60 -5.15 18.55 4.75
C PRO A 60 -4.73 18.38 3.28
N VAL A 61 -3.64 19.03 2.87
CA VAL A 61 -3.09 18.91 1.50
C VAL A 61 -2.48 17.53 1.29
N ASP A 62 -1.68 17.04 2.23
CA ASP A 62 -1.08 15.70 2.15
C ASP A 62 -2.18 14.63 2.18
N ARG A 63 -3.18 14.81 3.05
CA ARG A 63 -4.33 13.90 3.12
C ARG A 63 -5.06 13.79 1.78
N SER A 64 -5.38 14.92 1.15
CA SER A 64 -6.08 14.91 -0.15
C SER A 64 -5.25 14.24 -1.25
N ALA A 65 -3.92 14.41 -1.22
CA ALA A 65 -3.03 13.74 -2.16
C ALA A 65 -3.05 12.20 -1.98
N TYR A 66 -2.96 11.69 -0.74
CA TYR A 66 -3.04 10.24 -0.51
C TYR A 66 -4.43 9.67 -0.76
N GLU A 67 -5.51 10.41 -0.51
CA GLU A 67 -6.87 9.99 -0.86
C GLU A 67 -7.02 9.82 -2.38
N SER A 68 -6.48 10.77 -3.16
CA SER A 68 -6.48 10.71 -4.63
C SER A 68 -5.68 9.49 -5.12
N LEU A 69 -4.47 9.30 -4.59
CA LEU A 69 -3.66 8.13 -4.90
C LEU A 69 -4.37 6.82 -4.53
N LEU A 70 -5.04 6.76 -3.39
CA LEU A 70 -5.75 5.55 -2.95
C LEU A 70 -6.87 5.18 -3.93
N ASN A 71 -7.59 6.17 -4.45
CA ASN A 71 -8.63 5.96 -5.45
C ASN A 71 -8.03 5.39 -6.76
N ASP A 72 -6.97 6.00 -7.27
CA ASP A 72 -6.30 5.56 -8.51
C ASP A 72 -5.75 4.13 -8.37
N TRP A 73 -5.08 3.85 -7.26
CA TRP A 73 -4.55 2.51 -6.98
C TRP A 73 -5.63 1.47 -6.73
N GLY A 74 -6.82 1.89 -6.27
CA GLY A 74 -8.00 1.03 -6.17
C GLY A 74 -8.47 0.52 -7.53
N LEU A 75 -8.49 1.40 -8.54
CA LEU A 75 -8.82 1.03 -9.92
C LEU A 75 -7.77 0.08 -10.49
N ILE A 76 -6.48 0.41 -10.34
CA ILE A 76 -5.37 -0.42 -10.81
C ILE A 76 -5.41 -1.81 -10.17
N ALA A 77 -5.61 -1.89 -8.85
CA ALA A 77 -5.68 -3.18 -8.15
C ALA A 77 -6.91 -4.01 -8.57
N PHE A 78 -8.03 -3.36 -8.92
CA PHE A 78 -9.21 -4.01 -9.46
C PHE A 78 -8.96 -4.59 -10.85
N GLU A 79 -8.30 -3.84 -11.75
CA GLU A 79 -7.94 -4.31 -13.10
C GLU A 79 -7.09 -5.58 -13.07
N HIS A 80 -6.12 -5.66 -12.14
CA HIS A 80 -5.31 -6.86 -11.92
C HIS A 80 -6.12 -8.10 -11.49
N ASN A 81 -7.31 -7.88 -10.92
CA ASN A 81 -8.19 -8.95 -10.44
C ASN A 81 -9.31 -9.28 -11.44
N CYS A 82 -9.41 -8.55 -12.56
CA CYS A 82 -10.40 -8.78 -13.59
C CYS A 82 -9.86 -9.79 -14.63
N PRO A 83 -10.41 -11.02 -14.71
CA PRO A 83 -9.94 -12.04 -15.65
C PRO A 83 -10.25 -11.72 -17.12
N VAL A 84 -10.84 -10.56 -17.43
CA VAL A 84 -11.32 -10.23 -18.78
C VAL A 84 -10.22 -10.13 -19.83
N HIS A 85 -8.95 -9.93 -19.42
CA HIS A 85 -7.80 -9.91 -20.35
C HIS A 85 -7.10 -11.25 -20.56
N ALA A 86 -7.42 -12.31 -19.80
CA ALA A 86 -6.80 -13.62 -19.97
C ALA A 86 -7.36 -14.41 -21.17
N ALA A 87 -8.55 -14.06 -21.67
CA ALA A 87 -9.20 -14.78 -22.78
C ALA A 87 -8.73 -14.34 -24.18
N GLY A 88 -7.98 -13.24 -24.31
CA GLY A 88 -7.56 -12.70 -25.62
C GLY A 88 -6.29 -13.31 -26.21
N ALA A 89 -5.48 -14.03 -25.42
CA ALA A 89 -4.16 -14.51 -25.84
C ALA A 89 -4.12 -15.96 -26.38
N ALA A 90 -5.25 -16.67 -26.40
CA ALA A 90 -5.31 -18.08 -26.83
C ALA A 90 -5.70 -18.27 -28.31
N GLY A 91 -5.80 -17.19 -29.10
CA GLY A 91 -6.40 -17.23 -30.45
C GLY A 91 -5.47 -17.02 -31.64
N GLN A 92 -4.16 -16.91 -31.48
CA GLN A 92 -3.24 -16.70 -32.61
C GLN A 92 -2.05 -17.65 -32.57
N SER A 93 -2.35 -18.94 -32.77
CA SER A 93 -1.38 -19.87 -33.32
C SER A 93 -2.14 -21.02 -33.96
N MET A 94 -2.51 -20.86 -35.23
CA MET A 94 -2.53 -21.96 -36.21
C MET A 94 -2.86 -21.44 -37.60
N HIS A 95 -1.88 -21.68 -38.48
CA HIS A 95 -1.94 -21.84 -39.94
C HIS A 95 -1.99 -20.62 -40.86
#